data_AF-A0AAU4KWG6-F1
#
_entry.id   AF-A0AAU4KWG6-F1
#
_cell.length_a   1.000
_cell.length_b   1.000
_cell.length_c   1.000
_cell.angle_alpha   90.00
_cell.angle_beta   90.00
_cell.angle_gamma   90.00
#
_symmetry.space_group_name_H-M   'P 1'
#
loop_
_entity.id
_entity.type
_entity.pdbx_description
1 polymer ?
#
loop_
_entity_poly.entity_id
_entity_poly.type
_entity_poly.pdbx_seq_one_letter_code
_entity_poly.pdbx_strand_id
1 'polypeptide(L)'
;MNRVYVCSCFGITEQQVKKHAADGACTPRQIASASKAGTDCGSCVRRIQALLGRGSCPRRELADQGMPVLSEVLAEAGTDRREAVEYGTAAREAA
;
A
#
# COMPACT_ATOMS: atom_id res chain seq x y z
N MET A 1 -20.90 -18.23 15.63
CA MET A 1 -20.03 -17.67 14.58
C MET A 1 -19.40 -16.38 15.10
N ASN A 2 -18.10 -16.36 15.36
CA ASN A 2 -17.42 -15.17 15.88
C ASN A 2 -17.27 -14.13 14.77
N ARG A 3 -18.17 -13.14 14.74
CA ARG A 3 -18.06 -11.97 13.86
C ARG A 3 -17.04 -11.02 14.46
N VAL A 4 -15.76 -11.28 14.23
CA VAL A 4 -14.71 -10.34 14.63
C VAL A 4 -14.80 -9.14 13.69
N TYR A 5 -15.12 -7.98 14.26
CA TYR A 5 -15.08 -6.71 13.56
C TYR A 5 -13.62 -6.26 13.39
N VAL A 6 -13.26 -5.94 12.15
CA VAL A 6 -11.97 -5.38 11.77
C VAL A 6 -12.04 -3.85 11.79
N CYS A 7 -13.13 -3.25 11.30
CA CYS A 7 -13.36 -1.81 11.34
C CYS A 7 -14.64 -1.50 12.12
N SER A 8 -14.52 -0.79 13.24
CA SER A 8 -15.67 -0.38 14.05
C SER A 8 -16.45 0.79 13.43
N CYS A 9 -15.79 1.73 12.75
CA CYS A 9 -16.46 2.90 12.17
C CYS A 9 -17.52 2.54 11.13
N PHE A 10 -17.20 1.56 10.27
CA PHE A 10 -18.08 1.12 9.19
C PHE A 10 -18.66 -0.29 9.41
N GLY A 11 -18.41 -0.89 10.58
CA GLY A 11 -18.93 -2.22 10.92
C GLY A 11 -18.39 -3.35 10.03
N ILE A 12 -17.16 -3.24 9.52
CA ILE A 12 -16.58 -4.22 8.61
C ILE A 12 -16.00 -5.40 9.39
N THR A 13 -16.38 -6.61 8.99
CA THR A 13 -15.97 -7.88 9.59
C THR A 13 -14.77 -8.49 8.89
N GLU A 14 -14.07 -9.38 9.58
CA GLU A 14 -12.96 -10.13 8.99
C GLU A 14 -13.40 -10.96 7.78
N GLN A 15 -14.61 -11.53 7.82
CA GLN A 15 -15.17 -12.30 6.70
C GLN A 15 -15.38 -11.43 5.45
N GLN A 16 -15.84 -10.19 5.62
CA GLN A 16 -15.95 -9.24 4.50
C GLN A 16 -14.58 -8.90 3.92
N VAL A 17 -13.57 -8.66 4.76
CA VAL A 17 -12.20 -8.42 4.29
C VAL A 17 -11.67 -9.60 3.47
N LYS A 18 -11.87 -10.83 3.96
CA LYS A 18 -11.47 -12.05 3.23
C LYS A 18 -12.23 -12.23 1.91
N LYS A 19 -13.53 -11.92 1.89
CA LYS A 19 -14.34 -11.97 0.68
C LYS A 19 -13.81 -10.98 -0.37
N HIS A 20 -13.60 -9.73 0.00
CA HIS A 20 -13.04 -8.73 -0.91
C HIS A 20 -11.64 -9.11 -1.41
N ALA A 21 -10.81 -9.72 -0.56
CA ALA A 21 -9.51 -10.24 -0.97
C ALA A 21 -9.65 -11.35 -2.03
N ALA A 22 -10.62 -12.26 -1.86
CA ALA A 22 -10.94 -13.29 -2.86
C ALA A 22 -11.51 -12.70 -4.16
N ASP A 23 -12.28 -11.61 -4.07
CA ASP A 23 -12.82 -10.87 -5.21
C ASP A 23 -11.73 -10.03 -5.95
N GLY A 24 -10.47 -10.04 -5.47
CA GLY A 24 -9.33 -9.39 -6.12
C GLY A 24 -8.81 -8.11 -5.45
N ALA A 25 -9.36 -7.70 -4.31
CA ALA A 25 -8.86 -6.58 -3.51
C ALA A 25 -7.65 -6.99 -2.66
N CYS A 26 -6.50 -7.17 -3.31
CA CYS A 26 -5.27 -7.66 -2.69
C CYS A 26 -4.48 -6.60 -1.89
N THR A 27 -4.94 -5.35 -1.84
CA THR A 27 -4.26 -4.25 -1.11
C THR A 27 -5.20 -3.55 -0.13
N PRO A 28 -4.69 -2.95 0.97
CA PRO A 28 -5.51 -2.20 1.91
C PRO A 28 -6.30 -1.07 1.25
N ARG A 29 -5.71 -0.45 0.22
CA ARG A 29 -6.34 0.61 -0.56
C ARG A 29 -7.51 0.08 -1.40
N GLN A 30 -7.36 -1.09 -2.02
CA GLN A 30 -8.47 -1.75 -2.72
C GLN A 30 -9.56 -2.23 -1.77
N ILE A 31 -9.19 -2.77 -0.60
CA ILE A 31 -10.16 -3.12 0.46
C ILE A 31 -10.92 -1.87 0.90
N ALA A 32 -10.24 -0.74 1.10
CA ALA A 32 -10.87 0.54 1.43
C ALA A 32 -11.84 1.00 0.33
N SER A 33 -11.48 0.86 -0.96
CA SER A 33 -12.38 1.18 -2.07
C SER A 33 -13.61 0.28 -2.13
N ALA A 34 -13.47 -1.01 -1.84
CA ALA A 34 -14.57 -1.98 -1.91
C ALA A 34 -15.48 -1.97 -0.66
N SER A 35 -14.92 -1.66 0.52
CA SER A 35 -15.60 -1.84 1.82
C SER A 35 -15.65 -0.60 2.70
N LYS A 36 -15.03 0.51 2.28
CA LYS A 36 -14.86 1.74 3.08
C LYS A 36 -13.98 1.59 4.33
N ALA A 37 -13.46 0.39 4.60
CA ALA A 37 -12.60 0.16 5.75
C ALA A 37 -11.31 1.00 5.67
N GLY A 38 -11.01 1.75 6.73
CA GLY A 38 -9.77 2.52 6.84
C GLY A 38 -9.79 3.92 6.22
N THR A 39 -10.96 4.43 5.80
CA THR A 39 -11.12 5.81 5.29
C THR A 39 -11.53 6.84 6.36
N ASP A 40 -11.74 6.40 7.60
CA ASP A 40 -12.09 7.23 8.77
C ASP A 40 -10.87 7.29 9.70
N CYS A 41 -10.95 6.79 10.93
CA CYS A 41 -9.88 6.84 11.93
C CYS A 41 -8.64 5.99 11.59
N GLY A 42 -8.70 5.15 10.55
CA GLY A 42 -7.56 4.39 10.03
C GLY A 42 -7.01 3.26 10.93
N SER A 43 -7.54 3.05 12.13
CA SER A 43 -7.02 2.05 13.10
C SER A 43 -7.01 0.61 12.57
N CYS A 44 -7.97 0.28 11.70
CA CYS A 44 -8.11 -1.04 11.09
C CYS A 44 -7.09 -1.34 9.98
N VAL A 45 -6.37 -0.34 9.43
CA VAL A 45 -5.51 -0.51 8.24
C VAL A 45 -4.37 -1.51 8.50
N ARG A 46 -3.72 -1.43 9.66
CA ARG A 46 -2.66 -2.38 10.06
C ARG A 46 -3.18 -3.80 10.20
N ARG A 47 -4.40 -3.96 10.73
CA ARG A 47 -5.07 -5.26 10.88
C ARG A 47 -5.41 -5.86 9.52
N ILE A 48 -5.93 -5.03 8.59
CA ILE A 48 -6.21 -5.45 7.21
C ILE A 48 -4.92 -5.88 6.50
N GLN A 49 -3.82 -5.15 6.68
CA GLN A 49 -2.52 -5.55 6.13
C GLN A 49 -2.07 -6.92 6.64
N ALA A 50 -2.21 -7.18 7.94
CA ALA A 50 -1.88 -8.48 8.53
C ALA A 50 -2.77 -9.60 7.98
N LEU A 51 -4.08 -9.36 7.85
CA LEU A 51 -5.03 -10.32 7.26
C LEU A 51 -4.71 -10.64 5.80
N LEU A 52 -4.19 -9.68 5.04
CA LEU A 52 -3.73 -9.87 3.67
C LEU A 52 -2.33 -10.51 3.57
N GLY A 53 -1.71 -10.88 4.69
CA GLY A 53 -0.35 -11.43 4.70
C GLY A 53 0.74 -10.41 4.37
N ARG A 54 0.42 -9.10 4.38
CA ARG A 54 1.37 -7.99 4.13
C ARG A 54 1.97 -7.42 5.41
N GLY A 55 1.89 -8.17 6.51
CA GLY A 55 2.23 -7.75 7.88
C GLY A 55 3.72 -7.49 8.16
N SER A 56 4.61 -7.65 7.17
CA SER A 56 6.05 -7.48 7.31
C SER A 56 6.60 -6.36 6.41
N CYS A 57 5.98 -5.19 6.43
CA CYS A 57 6.64 -3.99 5.90
C CYS A 57 7.02 -3.09 7.08
N PRO A 58 8.31 -2.98 7.45
CA PRO A 58 8.80 -2.12 8.52
C PRO A 58 8.73 -0.62 8.12
N ARG A 59 7.59 -0.15 7.61
CA ARG A 59 7.46 1.24 7.11
C ARG A 59 7.54 2.29 8.21
N ARG A 60 7.42 1.92 9.50
CA ARG A 60 7.62 2.90 10.57
C ARG A 60 9.07 3.38 10.69
N GLU A 61 10.04 2.59 10.24
CA GLU A 61 11.44 3.05 10.17
C GLU A 61 11.62 4.16 9.12
N LEU A 62 10.86 4.13 8.01
CA LEU A 62 10.97 5.10 6.91
C LEU A 62 10.10 6.36 7.10
N ALA A 63 9.13 6.36 8.02
CA ALA A 63 8.30 7.53 8.30
C ALA A 63 8.85 8.41 9.43
N ASP A 64 9.73 7.86 10.28
CA ASP A 64 10.49 8.63 11.27
C ASP A 64 11.71 9.33 10.63
N GLN A 65 12.22 8.80 9.50
CA GLN A 65 13.20 9.44 8.63
C GLN A 65 12.59 10.58 7.78
N GLY A 66 11.67 11.35 8.34
CA GLY A 66 11.05 12.49 7.69
C GLY A 66 12.08 13.55 7.31
N MET A 67 12.69 13.41 6.14
CA MET A 67 13.39 14.50 5.48
C MET A 67 12.34 15.44 4.87
N PRO A 68 12.33 16.74 5.21
CA PRO A 68 11.43 17.69 4.58
C PRO A 68 11.91 17.95 3.14
N VAL A 69 11.34 17.22 2.18
CA VAL A 69 11.55 17.37 0.72
C VAL A 69 10.91 18.65 0.14
N LEU A 70 10.98 19.76 0.88
CA LEU A 70 10.52 21.08 0.44
C LEU A 70 11.64 22.13 0.39
N SER A 71 12.86 21.83 0.84
CA SER A 71 14.01 22.77 0.72
C SER A 71 14.99 22.45 -0.41
N GLU A 72 14.86 21.32 -1.10
CA GLU A 72 15.89 20.84 -2.04
C GLU A 72 15.67 21.27 -3.50
N VAL A 73 14.57 21.94 -3.84
CA VAL A 73 14.34 22.46 -5.21
C VAL A 73 15.04 23.80 -5.48
N LEU A 74 15.92 24.28 -4.59
CA LEU A 74 16.67 25.54 -4.77
C LEU A 74 18.20 25.39 -4.67
N ALA A 75 18.74 24.17 -4.63
CA ALA A 75 20.18 23.94 -4.54
C ALA A 75 20.68 22.75 -5.41
N GLU A 76 20.73 23.00 -6.71
CA GLU A 76 21.79 22.58 -7.66
C GLU A 76 22.60 21.27 -7.42
N ALA A 77 22.49 20.35 -8.40
CA ALA A 77 23.57 19.63 -9.08
C ALA A 77 24.71 18.90 -8.29
N GLY A 78 24.78 17.56 -8.44
CA GLY A 78 26.04 16.82 -8.26
C GLY A 78 25.99 15.28 -8.12
N THR A 79 26.41 14.58 -9.19
CA THR A 79 27.13 13.26 -9.25
C THR A 79 26.42 11.90 -9.01
N ASP A 80 26.14 11.22 -10.14
CA ASP A 80 26.31 9.80 -10.55
C ASP A 80 26.58 8.67 -9.51
N ARG A 81 25.78 7.58 -9.52
CA ARG A 81 26.12 6.27 -10.19
C ARG A 81 25.19 5.07 -9.83
N ARG A 82 24.51 4.50 -10.86
CA ARG A 82 24.01 3.09 -11.08
C ARG A 82 23.00 2.49 -10.06
N GLU A 83 21.90 1.81 -10.43
CA GLU A 83 21.79 0.62 -11.29
C GLU A 83 20.33 0.36 -11.78
N ALA A 84 20.23 -0.37 -12.89
CA ALA A 84 19.08 -0.54 -13.77
C ALA A 84 18.06 -1.61 -13.32
N VAL A 85 16.80 -1.46 -13.75
CA VAL A 85 15.96 -2.59 -14.18
C VAL A 85 15.28 -2.21 -15.48
N GLU A 86 15.77 -2.83 -16.55
CA GLU A 86 15.12 -3.00 -17.83
C GLU A 86 13.70 -3.58 -17.66
N TYR A 87 12.74 -3.02 -18.39
CA TYR A 87 11.63 -3.83 -18.89
C TYR A 87 11.52 -3.58 -20.39
N GLY A 88 11.89 -4.61 -21.15
CA GLY A 88 11.98 -4.58 -22.59
C GLY A 88 10.63 -4.38 -23.26
N THR A 89 10.63 -3.54 -24.27
CA THR A 89 9.71 -3.66 -25.40
C THR A 89 10.49 -4.29 -26.54
N ALA A 90 10.27 -5.60 -26.67
CA ALA A 90 10.72 -6.42 -27.77
C ALA A 90 10.13 -5.95 -29.11
N ALA A 91 10.86 -6.31 -30.17
CA ALA A 91 10.52 -6.29 -31.59
C ALA A 91 10.47 -4.89 -32.24
N ARG A 92 11.58 -4.40 -32.84
CA ARG A 92 12.10 -4.79 -34.19
C ARG A 92 10.98 -4.78 -35.23
N GLU A 93 10.94 -3.75 -36.08
CA GLU A 93 11.47 -3.76 -37.47
C GLU A 93 10.68 -4.72 -38.38
N ALA A 94 10.41 -4.50 -39.66
CA ALA A 94 10.57 -3.44 -40.63
C ALA A 94 10.02 -4.07 -41.93
N ALA A 95 9.26 -3.33 -42.74
CA ALA A 95 9.14 -3.52 -44.19
C ALA A 95 8.41 -2.32 -44.78
#